data_AF-A0AA38Q680-F1
#
_entry.id   AF-A0AA38Q680-F1
#
_cell.length_a   1.000
_cell.length_b   1.000
_cell.length_c   1.000
_cell.angle_alpha   90.00
_cell.angle_beta   90.00
_cell.angle_gamma   90.00
#
_symmetry.space_group_name_H-M   'P 1'
#
loop_
_entity.id
_entity.type
_entity.pdbx_description
1 polymer ?
#
loop_
_entity_poly.entity_id
_entity_poly.type
_entity_poly.pdbx_seq_one_letter_code
_entity_poly.pdbx_strand_id
1 'polypeptide(L)'
;MSIDALLNPDKEAHFMTFETSDQDIHDAVMDAQAAQENTDINGGDDDKDDDTAPPVWPSRCQALQAVATLQSFIGAMDEPYARKLESILASFGRQTRLEESHNMVDSRMTDFFKKK
;
A
#
# COMPACT_ATOMS: atom_id res chain seq x y z
N MET A 1 -16.62 -8.55 -20.12
CA MET A 1 -15.29 -7.89 -20.16
C MET A 1 -14.25 -8.97 -19.95
N SER A 2 -13.41 -9.26 -20.95
CA SER A 2 -12.28 -10.19 -20.78
C SER A 2 -11.11 -9.47 -20.13
N ILE A 3 -10.33 -10.16 -19.30
CA ILE A 3 -9.10 -9.61 -18.69
C ILE A 3 -8.10 -9.16 -19.76
N ASP A 4 -8.14 -9.78 -20.94
CA ASP A 4 -7.23 -9.48 -22.06
C ASP A 4 -7.47 -8.08 -22.65
N ALA A 5 -8.64 -7.48 -22.42
CA ALA A 5 -8.96 -6.12 -22.87
C ALA A 5 -8.42 -5.03 -21.93
N LEU A 6 -7.91 -5.42 -20.74
CA LEU A 6 -7.28 -4.51 -19.77
C LEU A 6 -5.76 -4.50 -19.91
N LEU A 7 -5.17 -5.48 -20.58
CA LEU A 7 -3.74 -5.57 -20.82
C LEU A 7 -3.36 -4.73 -22.03
N ASN A 8 -2.22 -4.04 -21.97
CA ASN A 8 -1.68 -3.31 -23.11
C ASN A 8 -0.49 -4.10 -23.66
N PRO A 9 -0.75 -5.11 -24.52
CA PRO A 9 0.28 -6.05 -24.96
C PRO A 9 1.43 -5.33 -25.68
N ASP A 10 1.16 -4.23 -26.38
CA ASP A 10 2.19 -3.46 -27.10
C ASP A 10 3.15 -2.73 -26.15
N LYS A 11 2.65 -2.24 -25.01
CA LYS A 11 3.50 -1.63 -23.97
C LYS A 11 4.23 -2.67 -23.15
N GLU A 12 3.57 -3.75 -22.79
CA GLU A 12 4.12 -4.79 -21.93
C GLU A 12 5.14 -5.67 -22.66
N ALA A 13 5.01 -5.82 -23.99
CA ALA A 13 6.02 -6.50 -24.81
C ALA A 13 7.40 -5.85 -24.68
N HIS A 14 7.47 -4.51 -24.59
CA HIS A 14 8.73 -3.79 -24.45
C HIS A 14 9.45 -4.12 -23.12
N PHE A 15 8.69 -4.24 -22.03
CA PHE A 15 9.23 -4.64 -20.72
C PHE A 15 9.64 -6.11 -20.67
N MET A 16 8.95 -7.00 -21.39
CA MET A 16 9.29 -8.43 -21.42
C MET A 16 10.45 -8.77 -22.36
N THR A 17 10.77 -7.90 -23.33
CA THR A 17 11.88 -8.13 -24.26
C THR A 17 13.24 -7.62 -23.78
N PHE A 18 13.27 -6.77 -22.76
CA PHE A 18 14.51 -6.20 -22.25
C PHE A 18 15.00 -7.07 -21.09
N GLU A 19 16.03 -7.89 -21.34
CA GLU A 19 16.82 -8.47 -20.27
C GLU A 19 17.61 -7.33 -19.62
N THR A 20 17.00 -6.60 -18.69
CA THR A 20 17.72 -5.64 -17.86
C THR A 20 18.76 -6.42 -17.07
N SER A 21 20.04 -6.21 -17.37
CA SER A 21 21.13 -6.78 -16.58
C SER A 21 21.20 -6.04 -15.24
N ASP A 22 21.62 -6.72 -14.18
CA ASP A 22 21.90 -6.10 -12.88
C ASP A 22 22.89 -4.92 -13.02
N GLN A 23 23.76 -4.98 -14.04
CA GLN A 23 24.67 -3.89 -14.39
C GLN A 23 23.93 -2.64 -14.89
N ASP A 24 22.90 -2.80 -15.71
CA ASP A 24 22.12 -1.67 -16.23
C ASP A 24 21.33 -0.99 -15.10
N ILE A 25 20.86 -1.78 -14.12
CA ILE A 25 20.19 -1.28 -12.92
C ILE A 25 21.19 -0.51 -12.05
N HIS A 26 22.38 -1.07 -11.83
CA HIS A 26 23.43 -0.42 -11.08
C HIS A 26 23.81 0.93 -11.70
N ASP A 27 24.04 0.96 -13.02
CA ASP A 27 24.48 2.17 -13.71
C ASP A 27 23.39 3.25 -13.71
N ALA A 28 22.11 2.86 -13.87
CA ALA A 28 20.99 3.79 -13.73
C ALA A 28 20.87 4.39 -12.32
N VAL A 29 21.14 3.60 -11.27
CA VAL A 29 21.12 4.08 -9.87
C VAL A 29 22.29 5.03 -9.61
N MET A 30 23.48 4.69 -10.09
CA MET A 30 24.66 5.53 -9.94
C MET A 30 24.51 6.85 -10.70
N ASP A 31 23.93 6.84 -11.90
CA ASP A 31 23.63 8.06 -12.68
C ASP A 31 22.61 8.95 -11.97
N ALA A 32 21.54 8.37 -11.42
CA ALA A 32 20.54 9.12 -10.65
C ALA A 32 21.15 9.75 -9.39
N GLN A 33 22.02 9.01 -8.69
CA GLN A 33 22.70 9.50 -7.50
C GLN A 33 23.71 10.60 -7.83
N ALA A 34 24.46 10.46 -8.92
CA ALA A 34 25.39 11.48 -9.41
C ALA A 34 24.66 12.76 -9.84
N ALA A 35 23.50 12.63 -10.51
CA ALA A 35 22.67 13.78 -10.85
C ALA A 35 22.17 14.52 -9.61
N GLN A 36 21.75 13.78 -8.58
CA GLN A 36 21.30 14.34 -7.31
C GLN A 36 22.44 15.03 -6.53
N GLU A 37 23.62 14.43 -6.48
CA GLU A 37 24.77 15.03 -5.79
C GLU A 37 25.30 16.27 -6.55
N ASN A 38 25.20 16.28 -7.89
CA ASN A 38 25.56 17.44 -8.70
C ASN A 38 24.55 18.60 -8.55
N THR A 39 23.28 18.31 -8.22
CA THR A 39 22.30 19.35 -7.84
C THR A 39 22.56 19.94 -6.44
N ASP A 40 23.17 19.20 -5.52
CA ASP A 40 23.50 19.69 -4.18
C ASP A 40 24.79 20.54 -4.16
N ILE A 41 25.74 20.29 -5.07
CA ILE A 41 27.04 20.99 -5.11
C ILE A 41 26.98 22.25 -5.98
N ASN A 42 26.31 22.18 -7.13
CA ASN A 42 26.10 23.35 -7.96
C ASN A 42 24.72 23.91 -7.63
N GLY A 43 24.67 24.82 -6.66
CA GLY A 43 23.49 25.64 -6.34
C GLY A 43 23.00 26.38 -7.57
N GLY A 44 22.31 25.64 -8.43
CA GLY A 44 21.69 26.06 -9.66
C GLY A 44 20.31 26.52 -9.28
N ASP A 45 20.28 27.75 -8.81
CA ASP A 45 19.26 28.71 -9.20
C ASP A 45 19.17 28.73 -10.74
N ASP A 46 18.59 27.68 -11.31
CA ASP A 46 17.94 27.73 -12.60
C ASP A 46 16.49 28.04 -12.27
N ASP A 47 16.26 29.27 -11.80
CA ASP A 47 15.05 30.04 -12.03
C ASP A 47 14.82 30.07 -13.56
N LYS A 48 14.48 28.92 -14.13
CA LYS A 48 13.60 28.87 -15.28
C LYS A 48 12.30 29.34 -14.72
N ASP A 49 12.09 30.64 -14.83
CA ASP A 49 10.82 31.34 -14.86
C ASP A 49 9.69 30.32 -14.84
N ASP A 50 9.32 29.89 -13.63
CA ASP A 50 8.27 28.90 -13.45
C ASP A 50 7.00 29.66 -13.73
N ASP A 51 6.69 29.77 -15.02
CA ASP A 51 5.45 30.32 -15.57
C ASP A 51 4.23 29.50 -15.09
N THR A 52 4.43 28.51 -14.21
CA THR A 52 3.38 27.91 -13.41
C THR A 52 2.85 28.96 -12.45
N ALA A 53 1.64 29.44 -12.77
CA ALA A 53 0.85 30.27 -11.89
C ALA A 53 0.93 29.75 -10.44
N PRO A 54 1.12 30.64 -9.44
CA PRO A 54 1.30 30.22 -8.06
C PRO A 54 0.17 29.28 -7.66
N PRO A 55 0.46 28.21 -6.90
CA PRO A 55 -0.54 27.21 -6.55
C PRO A 55 -1.75 27.92 -5.94
N VAL A 56 -2.91 27.75 -6.59
CA VAL A 56 -4.15 28.37 -6.15
C VAL A 56 -4.54 27.70 -4.85
N TRP A 57 -4.24 28.36 -3.74
CA TRP A 57 -4.65 27.90 -2.43
C TRP A 57 -6.17 27.85 -2.37
N PRO A 58 -6.76 26.74 -1.89
CA PRO A 58 -8.20 26.66 -1.76
C PRO A 58 -8.68 27.78 -0.84
N SER A 59 -9.73 28.46 -1.25
CA SER A 59 -10.41 29.40 -0.37
C SER A 59 -10.86 28.70 0.90
N ARG A 60 -10.99 29.44 2.01
CA ARG A 60 -11.51 28.90 3.27
C ARG A 60 -12.83 28.12 3.09
N CYS A 61 -13.70 28.57 2.19
CA CYS A 61 -14.95 27.88 1.87
C CYS A 61 -14.72 26.52 1.20
N GLN A 62 -13.81 26.44 0.22
CA GLN A 62 -13.45 25.19 -0.45
C GLN A 62 -12.79 24.21 0.52
N ALA A 63 -11.90 24.69 1.38
CA ALA A 63 -11.26 23.86 2.40
C ALA A 63 -12.30 23.30 3.39
N LEU A 64 -13.24 24.13 3.87
CA LEU A 64 -14.31 23.68 4.76
C LEU A 64 -15.25 22.67 4.09
N GLN A 65 -15.57 22.86 2.81
CA GLN A 65 -16.39 21.92 2.05
C GLN A 65 -15.68 20.57 1.84
N ALA A 66 -14.37 20.59 1.57
CA ALA A 66 -13.57 19.38 1.50
C ALA A 66 -13.54 18.63 2.83
N VAL A 67 -13.35 19.34 3.95
CA VAL A 67 -13.39 18.76 5.30
C VAL A 67 -14.75 18.13 5.59
N ALA A 68 -15.86 18.83 5.31
CA ALA A 68 -17.19 18.29 5.53
C ALA A 68 -17.45 17.00 4.72
N THR A 69 -16.93 16.96 3.48
CA THR A 69 -17.02 15.78 2.61
C THR A 69 -16.20 14.62 3.18
N LEU A 70 -14.95 14.87 3.60
CA LEU A 70 -14.12 13.84 4.21
C LEU A 70 -14.73 13.30 5.51
N GLN A 71 -15.33 14.18 6.32
CA GLN A 71 -16.00 13.78 7.56
C GLN A 71 -17.22 12.90 7.31
N SER A 72 -18.00 13.13 6.24
CA SER A 72 -19.15 12.28 5.94
C SER A 72 -18.72 10.86 5.52
N PHE A 73 -17.62 10.73 4.79
CA PHE A 73 -17.05 9.43 4.43
C PHE A 73 -16.42 8.72 5.64
N ILE A 74 -15.67 9.43 6.48
CA ILE A 74 -15.03 8.85 7.68
C ILE A 74 -16.10 8.43 8.70
N GLY A 75 -17.12 9.26 8.92
CA GLY A 75 -18.21 8.95 9.84
C GLY A 75 -19.04 7.73 9.42
N ALA A 76 -19.13 7.45 8.12
CA ALA A 76 -19.75 6.23 7.61
C ALA A 76 -18.87 4.97 7.81
N MET A 77 -17.54 5.13 7.85
CA MET A 77 -16.61 4.02 8.08
C MET A 77 -16.44 3.69 9.57
N ASP A 78 -16.43 4.70 10.45
CA ASP A 78 -16.34 4.52 11.90
C ASP A 78 -17.73 4.37 12.52
N GLU A 79 -18.55 3.48 11.95
CA GLU A 79 -19.89 3.25 12.45
C GLU A 79 -19.78 2.60 13.85
N PRO A 80 -20.38 3.18 14.91
CA PRO A 80 -20.28 2.66 16.27
C PRO A 80 -20.79 1.22 16.38
N TYR A 81 -21.71 0.82 15.49
CA TYR A 81 -22.17 -0.55 15.36
C TYR A 81 -21.07 -1.51 14.86
N ALA A 82 -20.31 -1.13 13.83
CA ALA A 82 -19.22 -1.93 13.29
C ALA A 82 -18.14 -2.17 14.35
N ARG A 83 -17.73 -1.13 15.09
CA ARG A 83 -16.78 -1.25 16.21
C ARG A 83 -17.27 -2.17 17.32
N LYS A 84 -18.56 -2.10 17.66
CA LYS A 84 -19.17 -2.99 18.63
C LYS A 84 -19.17 -4.43 18.13
N LEU A 85 -19.49 -4.65 16.86
CA LEU A 85 -19.49 -5.97 16.23
C LEU A 85 -18.08 -6.58 16.19
N GLU A 86 -17.05 -5.79 15.82
CA GLU A 86 -15.64 -6.21 15.86
C GLU A 86 -15.24 -6.70 17.25
N SER A 87 -15.61 -5.95 18.30
CA SER A 87 -15.31 -6.32 19.69
C SER A 87 -15.98 -7.64 20.08
N ILE A 88 -17.25 -7.82 19.70
CA ILE A 88 -18.01 -9.06 19.95
C ILE A 88 -17.34 -10.23 19.22
N LEU A 89 -17.06 -10.09 17.92
CA LEU A 89 -16.43 -11.15 17.12
C LEU A 89 -15.04 -11.53 17.67
N ALA A 90 -14.24 -10.55 18.07
CA ALA A 90 -12.94 -10.79 18.68
C ALA A 90 -13.05 -11.56 20.01
N SER A 91 -14.03 -11.21 20.85
CA SER A 91 -14.28 -11.93 22.10
C SER A 91 -14.77 -13.36 21.87
N PHE A 92 -15.69 -13.54 20.92
CA PHE A 92 -16.22 -14.83 20.52
C PHE A 92 -15.11 -15.74 19.98
N GLY A 93 -14.27 -15.24 19.07
CA GLY A 93 -13.16 -16.00 18.53
C GLY A 93 -12.13 -16.42 19.58
N ARG A 94 -11.87 -15.59 20.59
CA ARG A 94 -11.01 -15.97 21.72
C ARG A 94 -11.65 -17.08 22.56
N GLN A 95 -12.94 -16.96 22.84
CA GLN A 95 -13.69 -17.95 23.62
C GLN A 95 -13.72 -19.31 22.90
N THR A 96 -14.04 -19.34 21.61
CA THR A 96 -14.07 -20.59 20.83
C THR A 96 -12.71 -21.30 20.82
N ARG A 97 -11.61 -20.55 20.62
CA ARG A 97 -10.26 -21.13 20.64
C ARG A 97 -9.88 -21.68 22.02
N LEU A 98 -10.30 -21.01 23.09
CA LEU A 98 -10.06 -21.45 24.45
C LEU A 98 -10.85 -22.73 24.76
N GLU A 99 -12.13 -22.78 24.37
CA GLU A 99 -12.96 -23.98 24.50
C GLU A 99 -12.40 -25.15 23.69
N GLU A 100 -11.97 -24.90 22.45
CA GLU A 100 -11.31 -25.91 21.62
C GLU A 100 -10.05 -26.44 22.31
N SER A 101 -9.20 -25.55 22.81
CA SER A 101 -7.98 -25.91 23.54
C SER A 101 -8.26 -26.76 24.78
N HIS A 102 -9.34 -26.46 25.52
CA HIS A 102 -9.77 -27.26 26.67
C HIS A 102 -10.31 -28.64 26.28
N ASN A 103 -10.87 -28.76 25.07
CA ASN A 103 -11.40 -30.01 24.54
C ASN A 103 -10.35 -30.83 23.78
N MET A 104 -9.13 -30.31 23.60
CA MET A 104 -8.03 -31.06 23.00
C MET A 104 -7.59 -32.20 23.92
N VAL A 105 -7.31 -33.35 23.32
CA VAL A 105 -6.75 -34.51 24.01
C VAL A 105 -5.22 -34.39 23.98
N ASP A 106 -4.59 -34.62 25.13
CA ASP A 106 -3.13 -34.72 25.21
C ASP A 106 -2.62 -35.80 24.25
N SER A 107 -1.78 -35.40 23.31
CA SER A 107 -1.14 -36.30 22.36
C SER A 107 0.37 -36.13 22.43
N ARG A 108 1.09 -37.23 22.25
CA ARG A 108 2.55 -37.22 22.13
C ARG A 108 2.92 -37.14 20.65
N MET A 109 4.03 -36.47 20.35
CA MET A 109 4.59 -36.44 18.99
C MET A 109 4.78 -37.84 18.38
N THR A 110 5.01 -38.84 19.24
CA THR A 110 5.16 -40.24 18.84
C THR A 110 3.85 -40.95 18.49
N ASP A 111 2.69 -40.40 18.85
CA ASP A 111 1.38 -41.02 18.60
C ASP A 111 1.02 -41.05 17.11
N PHE A 112 1.67 -40.21 16.29
CA PHE A 112 1.55 -40.22 14.84
C PHE A 112 2.22 -41.44 14.18
N PHE A 113 3.21 -42.05 14.83
CA PHE A 113 3.99 -43.16 14.25
C PHE A 113 3.44 -44.55 14.58
N LYS A 114 2.13 -44.68 14.84
CA LYS A 114 1.52 -46.00 15.12
C LYS A 114 1.74 -46.93 13.92
N LYS A 115 2.61 -47.93 14.12
CA LYS A 115 2.89 -49.00 13.17
C LYS A 115 1.65 -49.89 13.08
N LYS A 116 1.13 -50.10 11.86
CA LYS A 116 0.13 -51.13 11.57
C LYS A 116 0.71 -52.52 11.80
#